data_AF-A0A0L0VN82-F1
#
_entry.id   AF-A0A0L0VN82-F1
#
_cell.length_a   1.000
_cell.length_b   1.000
_cell.length_c   1.000
_cell.angle_alpha   90.00
_cell.angle_beta   90.00
_cell.angle_gamma   90.00
#
_symmetry.space_group_name_H-M   'P 1'
#
loop_
_entity.id
_entity.type
_entity.pdbx_description
1 polymer ?
#
loop_
_entity_poly.entity_id
_entity_poly.type
_entity_poly.pdbx_seq_one_letter_code
_entity_poly.pdbx_strand_id
1 'polypeptide(L)'
;MPRPGTTSMLVIYRVREPINSAPQRHILLEATNSPSPDISSSQTSTDPTLDYRRFLELTTSPKNFNQHHPTLGFGHIYCISLPNRKDRRETMTKISAALGVKITFIDAISKDHPVIGWIGERASEVRKKKLELMSQYSGLEKEKIGGMGAGSVWLTVNNGRNANQDSLRNIKLPSLAGAQPEFEGKNWVDYLWSVSDHHTLTSSNPDFNITAEMWDPQEKMLPRQINAATVSTYYNHLRVLRTVSESGEASALILEDDVDMEWDLERRWRSIERHLPSDWDTVFLGHCWGHELIQPQFGHPNLHKSTEPLCLHGYAVSSLGSKKLVELYSDPWTSFQTPVDTCIPTFIKLGLNSFSVEPTIINQSKVLESDIQSGKGSNWKGLLVDSVAQRILKSEGKTMNESLNQNDSKSNPDPATLFRYKSVFTKALKDVQCTKDV
;
A
#
# COMPACT_ATOMS: atom_id res chain seq x y z
N MET A 1 25.83 58.20 24.93
CA MET A 1 26.77 57.10 25.22
C MET A 1 26.07 55.75 25.00
N PRO A 2 26.79 54.70 24.56
CA PRO A 2 26.40 53.85 23.42
C PRO A 2 26.00 52.39 23.76
N ARG A 3 25.47 51.63 22.77
CA ARG A 3 25.51 50.14 22.65
C ARG A 3 26.92 49.70 22.13
N PRO A 4 27.28 48.43 21.76
CA PRO A 4 26.69 47.07 21.84
C PRO A 4 27.72 45.96 22.26
N GLY A 5 27.45 44.65 22.07
CA GLY A 5 28.54 43.65 21.92
C GLY A 5 28.23 42.15 22.11
N THR A 6 28.28 41.40 21.01
CA THR A 6 28.23 39.93 20.82
C THR A 6 29.52 39.21 21.27
N THR A 7 29.48 37.89 21.55
CA THR A 7 30.71 37.07 21.62
C THR A 7 30.50 35.68 21.02
N SER A 8 31.38 35.33 20.09
CA SER A 8 31.58 34.03 19.44
C SER A 8 32.72 33.28 20.13
N MET A 9 32.67 31.95 20.25
CA MET A 9 33.82 31.14 20.64
C MET A 9 34.04 29.96 19.69
N LEU A 10 35.25 29.96 19.14
CA LEU A 10 35.88 28.98 18.27
C LEU A 10 36.44 27.83 19.14
N VAL A 11 36.18 26.56 18.78
CA VAL A 11 36.76 25.39 19.45
C VAL A 11 37.88 24.80 18.58
N ILE A 12 39.07 24.72 19.17
CA ILE A 12 40.30 24.18 18.58
C ILE A 12 40.41 22.68 18.89
N TYR A 13 40.67 21.87 17.86
CA TYR A 13 40.93 20.42 17.97
C TYR A 13 42.30 20.14 18.63
N ARG A 14 42.34 19.15 19.54
CA ARG A 14 43.58 18.55 20.08
C ARG A 14 43.71 17.09 19.62
N VAL A 15 44.84 16.80 18.97
CA VAL A 15 45.30 15.45 18.58
C VAL A 15 45.88 14.74 19.79
N ARG A 16 45.61 13.44 19.96
CA ARG A 16 46.22 12.56 20.98
C ARG A 16 47.06 11.47 20.31
N GLU A 17 48.27 11.28 20.84
CA GLU A 17 49.22 10.21 20.51
C GLU A 17 49.02 8.93 21.37
N PRO A 18 49.62 7.79 21.01
CA PRO A 18 49.11 6.45 21.29
C PRO A 18 49.64 5.83 22.60
N ILE A 19 48.87 4.89 23.16
CA ILE A 19 49.24 4.13 24.38
C ILE A 19 49.41 2.65 24.06
N ASN A 20 50.47 2.08 24.65
CA ASN A 20 51.01 0.73 24.52
C ASN A 20 50.09 -0.43 24.94
N SER A 21 50.42 -1.60 24.37
CA SER A 21 49.85 -2.94 24.52
C SER A 21 50.19 -3.69 25.82
N ALA A 22 49.22 -4.42 26.40
CA ALA A 22 49.38 -5.65 27.20
C ALA A 22 48.00 -6.36 27.36
N PRO A 23 47.88 -7.63 27.84
CA PRO A 23 47.65 -8.81 27.00
C PRO A 23 46.26 -9.47 27.16
N GLN A 24 45.90 -10.25 26.13
CA GLN A 24 44.65 -11.00 25.97
C GLN A 24 44.45 -12.11 27.03
N ARG A 25 43.27 -12.12 27.67
CA ARG A 25 42.57 -13.35 28.11
C ARG A 25 41.05 -13.19 27.95
N HIS A 26 40.53 -13.94 26.98
CA HIS A 26 39.17 -14.48 26.79
C HIS A 26 37.98 -13.79 27.48
N ILE A 27 37.16 -13.08 26.68
CA ILE A 27 35.70 -13.25 26.63
C ILE A 27 35.33 -13.17 25.14
N LEU A 28 35.08 -14.33 24.53
CA LEU A 28 34.62 -14.45 23.15
C LEU A 28 33.23 -15.09 23.24
N LEU A 29 32.21 -14.26 23.32
CA LEU A 29 30.80 -14.58 23.08
C LEU A 29 30.04 -13.24 23.02
N GLU A 30 29.18 -13.12 22.00
CA GLU A 30 28.26 -11.99 21.73
C GLU A 30 28.82 -10.80 20.94
N ALA A 31 29.07 -11.00 19.63
CA ALA A 31 28.87 -9.97 18.61
C ALA A 31 28.94 -10.52 17.18
N THR A 32 28.05 -11.44 16.79
CA THR A 32 27.77 -11.73 15.37
C THR A 32 26.34 -12.22 15.20
N ASN A 33 25.37 -11.29 15.13
CA ASN A 33 24.11 -11.52 14.45
C ASN A 33 23.90 -10.38 13.44
N SER A 34 24.85 -10.26 12.52
CA SER A 34 24.56 -9.67 11.21
C SER A 34 23.92 -10.77 10.36
N PRO A 35 22.87 -10.49 9.57
CA PRO A 35 22.37 -11.48 8.63
C PRO A 35 23.54 -11.90 7.75
N SER A 36 23.84 -13.20 7.70
CA SER A 36 24.84 -13.71 6.78
C SER A 36 24.39 -13.33 5.36
N PRO A 37 25.29 -12.88 4.47
CA PRO A 37 24.94 -12.74 3.07
C PRO A 37 24.49 -14.12 2.60
N ASP A 38 23.28 -14.18 2.05
CA ASP A 38 22.72 -15.40 1.49
C ASP A 38 23.54 -15.76 0.24
N ILE A 39 24.64 -16.50 0.45
CA ILE A 39 25.46 -17.06 -0.62
C ILE A 39 24.75 -18.34 -1.07
N SER A 40 23.55 -18.18 -1.62
CA SER A 40 22.91 -19.23 -2.40
C SER A 40 23.46 -19.18 -3.81
N SER A 41 24.03 -20.32 -4.23
CA SER A 41 24.75 -20.48 -5.49
C SER A 41 23.93 -20.04 -6.70
N SER A 42 24.52 -19.15 -7.50
CA SER A 42 24.06 -18.70 -8.81
C SER A 42 23.77 -19.88 -9.74
N GLN A 43 22.49 -20.14 -10.01
CA GLN A 43 22.10 -20.82 -11.24
C GLN A 43 21.76 -19.73 -12.26
N THR A 44 22.65 -19.50 -13.22
CA THR A 44 22.30 -18.80 -14.46
C THR A 44 21.22 -19.62 -15.15
N SER A 45 19.97 -19.17 -15.07
CA SER A 45 18.86 -19.74 -15.83
C SER A 45 19.25 -19.86 -17.30
N THR A 46 19.14 -21.06 -17.87
CA THR A 46 19.38 -21.36 -19.29
C THR A 46 18.17 -21.05 -20.16
N ASP A 47 17.19 -20.31 -19.64
CA ASP A 47 15.96 -19.97 -20.35
C ASP A 47 16.25 -18.96 -21.49
N PRO A 48 16.13 -19.36 -22.77
CA PRO A 48 16.41 -18.50 -23.91
C PRO A 48 15.48 -17.27 -23.98
N THR A 49 14.34 -17.29 -23.29
CA THR A 49 13.45 -16.12 -23.22
C THR A 49 14.07 -14.94 -22.46
N LEU A 50 15.13 -15.18 -21.67
CA LEU A 50 15.85 -14.16 -20.91
C LEU A 50 17.12 -13.64 -21.61
N ASP A 51 17.41 -14.06 -22.84
CA ASP A 51 18.66 -13.70 -23.54
C ASP A 51 18.78 -12.19 -23.76
N TYR A 52 17.67 -11.51 -24.12
CA TYR A 52 17.66 -10.06 -24.31
C TYR A 52 17.89 -9.29 -22.99
N ARG A 53 17.25 -9.73 -21.90
CA ARG A 53 17.49 -9.18 -20.56
C ARG A 53 18.94 -9.38 -20.14
N ARG A 54 19.48 -10.59 -20.31
CA ARG A 54 20.89 -10.89 -20.01
C ARG A 54 21.84 -10.00 -20.79
N PHE A 55 21.62 -9.83 -22.10
CA PHE A 55 22.41 -8.92 -22.93
C PHE A 55 22.37 -7.48 -22.40
N LEU A 56 21.18 -6.97 -22.05
CA LEU A 56 21.04 -5.62 -21.51
C LEU A 56 21.66 -5.48 -20.11
N GLU A 57 21.44 -6.41 -19.19
CA GLU A 57 22.05 -6.38 -17.85
C GLU A 57 23.59 -6.42 -17.94
N LEU A 58 24.14 -7.28 -18.80
CA LEU A 58 25.58 -7.36 -19.03
C LEU A 58 26.19 -6.06 -19.60
N THR A 59 25.40 -5.28 -20.35
CA THR A 59 25.88 -4.07 -21.03
C THR A 59 25.55 -2.78 -20.30
N THR A 60 24.56 -2.78 -19.39
CA THR A 60 24.03 -1.56 -18.75
C THR A 60 24.09 -1.56 -17.22
N SER A 61 24.32 -2.71 -16.58
CA SER A 61 24.36 -2.81 -15.12
C SER A 61 25.80 -2.92 -14.57
N PRO A 62 26.11 -2.26 -13.44
CA PRO A 62 27.40 -2.44 -12.78
C PRO A 62 27.56 -3.86 -12.25
N LYS A 63 28.78 -4.44 -12.33
CA LYS A 63 29.05 -5.87 -12.04
C LYS A 63 28.59 -6.35 -10.65
N ASN A 64 28.51 -5.46 -9.67
CA ASN A 64 28.06 -5.75 -8.31
C ASN A 64 26.52 -5.83 -8.16
N PHE A 65 25.77 -5.53 -9.22
CA PHE A 65 24.31 -5.71 -9.29
C PHE A 65 23.89 -6.90 -10.18
N ASN A 66 24.85 -7.75 -10.59
CA ASN A 66 24.63 -8.82 -11.57
C ASN A 66 23.96 -10.09 -11.02
N GLN A 67 23.50 -10.09 -9.77
CA GLN A 67 22.80 -11.24 -9.19
C GLN A 67 21.30 -10.97 -9.25
N HIS A 68 20.69 -11.40 -10.34
CA HIS A 68 19.24 -11.37 -10.51
C HIS A 68 18.58 -12.43 -9.63
N HIS A 69 17.59 -12.02 -8.86
CA HIS A 69 16.72 -12.90 -8.09
C HIS A 69 15.33 -12.95 -8.72
N PRO A 70 14.76 -14.16 -8.97
CA PRO A 70 13.44 -14.29 -9.60
C PRO A 70 12.30 -13.72 -8.75
N THR A 71 12.54 -13.41 -7.48
CA THR A 71 11.58 -12.75 -6.59
C THR A 71 12.02 -11.34 -6.20
N LEU A 72 13.02 -10.75 -6.86
CA LEU A 72 13.59 -9.42 -6.54
C LEU A 72 14.14 -9.28 -5.11
N GLY A 73 14.14 -10.35 -4.31
CA GLY A 73 14.50 -10.32 -2.89
C GLY A 73 13.40 -10.56 -1.90
N PHE A 74 12.15 -10.58 -2.36
CA PHE A 74 11.04 -10.99 -1.54
C PHE A 74 11.06 -12.51 -1.35
N GLY A 75 10.39 -13.00 -0.30
CA GLY A 75 10.05 -14.42 -0.23
C GLY A 75 9.20 -14.84 -1.43
N HIS A 76 8.21 -14.00 -1.79
CA HIS A 76 7.31 -14.29 -2.90
C HIS A 76 6.77 -13.03 -3.61
N ILE A 77 6.34 -13.20 -4.87
CA ILE A 77 5.60 -12.16 -5.62
C ILE A 77 4.21 -12.69 -5.97
N TYR A 78 3.18 -12.02 -5.46
CA TYR A 78 1.77 -12.34 -5.72
C TYR A 78 1.15 -11.31 -6.67
N CYS A 79 0.30 -11.77 -7.58
CA CYS A 79 -0.51 -10.90 -8.44
C CYS A 79 -1.99 -11.26 -8.29
N ILE A 80 -2.79 -10.30 -7.81
CA ILE A 80 -4.24 -10.43 -7.68
C ILE A 80 -4.85 -10.25 -9.08
N SER A 81 -5.52 -11.28 -9.57
CA SER A 81 -6.16 -11.23 -10.89
C SER A 81 -7.40 -12.10 -10.94
N LEU A 82 -8.44 -11.66 -11.63
CA LEU A 82 -9.60 -12.52 -11.87
C LEU A 82 -9.21 -13.69 -12.80
N PRO A 83 -9.64 -14.94 -12.53
CA PRO A 83 -9.30 -16.11 -13.34
C PRO A 83 -9.72 -16.00 -14.81
N ASN A 84 -10.78 -15.26 -15.09
CA ASN A 84 -11.33 -15.04 -16.42
C ASN A 84 -10.64 -13.89 -17.18
N ARG A 85 -9.84 -13.04 -16.53
CA ARG A 85 -9.05 -11.95 -17.16
C ARG A 85 -7.78 -12.47 -17.80
N LYS A 86 -7.95 -13.32 -18.82
CA LYS A 86 -6.83 -13.95 -19.55
C LYS A 86 -5.93 -12.91 -20.22
N ASP A 87 -6.52 -11.81 -20.69
CA ASP A 87 -5.82 -10.65 -21.25
C ASP A 87 -4.82 -10.02 -20.25
N ARG A 88 -5.26 -9.78 -19.02
CA ARG A 88 -4.40 -9.20 -17.95
C ARG A 88 -3.36 -10.19 -17.47
N ARG A 89 -3.74 -11.45 -17.25
CA ARG A 89 -2.78 -12.51 -16.87
C ARG A 89 -1.72 -12.73 -17.93
N GLU A 90 -2.07 -12.69 -19.22
CA GLU A 90 -1.10 -12.77 -20.30
C GLU A 90 -0.14 -11.57 -20.30
N THR A 91 -0.67 -10.36 -20.09
CA THR A 91 0.13 -9.14 -19.97
C THR A 91 1.14 -9.23 -18.81
N MET A 92 0.67 -9.61 -17.62
CA MET A 92 1.53 -9.81 -16.46
C MET A 92 2.53 -10.96 -16.66
N THR A 93 2.16 -12.01 -17.39
CA THR A 93 3.09 -13.10 -17.76
C THR A 93 4.22 -12.56 -18.65
N LYS A 94 3.91 -11.75 -19.66
CA LYS A 94 4.90 -11.11 -20.53
C LYS A 94 5.83 -10.17 -19.75
N ILE A 95 5.27 -9.34 -18.85
CA ILE A 95 6.06 -8.48 -17.95
C ILE A 95 6.98 -9.33 -17.07
N SER A 96 6.46 -10.41 -16.49
CA SER A 96 7.23 -11.30 -15.62
C SER A 96 8.40 -11.97 -16.35
N ALA A 97 8.16 -12.45 -17.57
CA ALA A 97 9.19 -13.05 -18.42
C ALA A 97 10.25 -12.02 -18.82
N ALA A 98 9.84 -10.81 -19.20
CA ALA A 98 10.75 -9.74 -19.57
C ALA A 98 11.64 -9.29 -18.39
N LEU A 99 11.10 -9.31 -17.17
CA LEU A 99 11.82 -9.00 -15.93
C LEU A 99 12.56 -10.21 -15.33
N GLY A 100 12.38 -11.42 -15.86
CA GLY A 100 12.90 -12.66 -15.27
C GLY A 100 12.31 -13.02 -13.89
N VAL A 101 11.17 -12.43 -13.52
CA VAL A 101 10.57 -12.64 -12.20
C VAL A 101 9.50 -13.75 -12.23
N LYS A 102 9.36 -14.45 -11.10
CA LYS A 102 8.33 -15.46 -10.88
C LYS A 102 7.16 -14.85 -10.11
N ILE A 103 6.03 -14.73 -10.79
CA ILE A 103 4.77 -14.26 -10.20
C ILE A 103 3.84 -15.45 -9.95
N THR A 104 3.14 -15.45 -8.82
CA THR A 104 2.02 -16.35 -8.55
C THR A 104 0.71 -15.59 -8.59
N PHE A 105 -0.21 -16.01 -9.45
CA PHE A 105 -1.54 -15.44 -9.49
C PHE A 105 -2.37 -15.93 -8.31
N ILE A 106 -2.98 -14.99 -7.59
CA ILE A 106 -4.06 -15.27 -6.63
C ILE A 106 -5.38 -15.06 -7.37
N ASP A 107 -6.18 -16.13 -7.44
CA ASP A 107 -7.48 -16.13 -8.09
C ASP A 107 -8.45 -15.21 -7.34
N ALA A 108 -8.63 -13.99 -7.85
CA ALA A 108 -9.54 -13.02 -7.28
C ALA A 108 -11.01 -13.46 -7.47
N ILE A 109 -11.86 -13.03 -6.55
CA ILE A 109 -13.30 -13.20 -6.61
C ILE A 109 -13.93 -11.94 -7.19
N SER A 110 -14.84 -12.08 -8.17
CA SER A 110 -15.54 -10.95 -8.80
C SER A 110 -16.59 -10.34 -7.88
N LYS A 111 -17.00 -9.10 -8.20
CA LYS A 111 -18.08 -8.38 -7.51
C LYS A 111 -19.44 -9.10 -7.53
N ASP A 112 -19.63 -10.01 -8.49
CA ASP A 112 -20.89 -10.74 -8.69
C ASP A 112 -20.92 -12.08 -7.91
N HIS A 113 -19.83 -12.42 -7.22
CA HIS A 113 -19.78 -13.65 -6.43
C HIS A 113 -20.71 -13.56 -5.20
N PRO A 114 -21.44 -14.62 -4.83
CA PRO A 114 -22.45 -14.59 -3.76
C PRO A 114 -21.92 -14.06 -2.41
N VAL A 115 -20.69 -14.43 -2.04
CA VAL A 115 -20.03 -13.94 -0.82
C VAL A 115 -19.96 -12.42 -0.73
N ILE A 116 -19.89 -11.70 -1.85
CA ILE A 116 -19.82 -10.24 -1.86
C ILE A 116 -21.14 -9.63 -1.37
N GLY A 117 -22.27 -10.21 -1.76
CA GLY A 117 -23.58 -9.85 -1.24
C GLY A 117 -23.68 -10.14 0.26
N TRP A 118 -23.24 -11.33 0.69
CA TRP A 118 -23.23 -11.70 2.11
C TRP A 118 -22.35 -10.76 2.96
N ILE A 119 -21.14 -10.42 2.49
CA ILE A 119 -20.25 -9.46 3.16
C ILE A 119 -20.92 -8.09 3.24
N GLY A 120 -21.50 -7.61 2.13
CA GLY A 120 -22.20 -6.32 2.11
C GLY A 120 -23.37 -6.25 3.09
N GLU A 121 -24.13 -7.34 3.22
CA GLU A 121 -25.23 -7.46 4.20
C GLU A 121 -24.70 -7.32 5.63
N ARG A 122 -23.73 -8.16 6.03
CA ARG A 122 -23.13 -8.13 7.37
C ARG A 122 -22.46 -6.80 7.68
N ALA A 123 -21.72 -6.24 6.72
CA ALA A 123 -21.09 -4.93 6.86
C ALA A 123 -22.11 -3.81 7.03
N SER A 124 -23.28 -3.87 6.36
CA SER A 124 -24.36 -2.88 6.51
C SER A 124 -24.99 -2.90 7.91
N GLU A 125 -25.18 -4.09 8.49
CA GLU A 125 -25.71 -4.27 9.85
C GLU A 125 -24.76 -3.68 10.89
N VAL A 126 -23.47 -3.97 10.74
CA VAL A 126 -22.41 -3.39 11.58
C VAL A 126 -22.38 -1.87 11.41
N ARG A 127 -22.51 -1.35 10.19
CA ARG A 127 -22.51 0.09 9.91
C ARG A 127 -23.64 0.81 10.65
N LYS A 128 -24.86 0.27 10.58
CA LYS A 128 -26.05 0.81 11.26
C LYS A 128 -25.86 0.82 12.79
N LYS A 129 -25.38 -0.29 13.36
CA LYS A 129 -25.09 -0.40 14.80
C LYS A 129 -23.97 0.55 15.23
N LYS A 130 -22.91 0.69 14.44
CA LYS A 130 -21.79 1.59 14.73
C LYS A 130 -22.25 3.04 14.71
N LEU A 131 -23.11 3.41 13.75
CA LEU A 131 -23.68 4.75 13.66
C LEU A 131 -24.50 5.12 14.91
N GLU A 132 -25.29 4.18 15.43
CA GLU A 132 -26.03 4.36 16.70
C GLU A 132 -25.09 4.60 17.88
N LEU A 133 -24.06 3.77 18.03
CA LEU A 133 -23.08 3.90 19.11
C LEU A 133 -22.29 5.20 19.01
N MET A 134 -21.87 5.60 17.80
CA MET A 134 -21.16 6.86 17.58
C MET A 134 -22.06 8.07 17.87
N SER A 135 -23.32 8.05 17.43
CA SER A 135 -24.29 9.11 17.71
C SER A 135 -24.56 9.24 19.20
N GLN A 136 -24.83 8.12 19.89
CA GLN A 136 -25.03 8.11 21.34
C GLN A 136 -23.79 8.59 22.10
N TYR A 137 -22.60 8.18 21.69
CA TYR A 137 -21.35 8.53 22.38
C TYR A 137 -20.96 10.00 22.16
N SER A 138 -21.10 10.51 20.93
CA SER A 138 -20.68 11.86 20.56
C SER A 138 -21.75 12.93 20.78
N GLY A 139 -23.02 12.55 20.89
CA GLY A 139 -24.16 13.46 20.89
C GLY A 139 -24.45 14.10 19.52
N LEU A 140 -23.79 13.65 18.45
CA LEU A 140 -24.05 14.12 17.10
C LEU A 140 -25.23 13.39 16.47
N GLU A 141 -26.02 14.12 15.69
CA GLU A 141 -27.04 13.54 14.81
C GLU A 141 -26.42 12.55 13.82
N LYS A 142 -27.10 11.43 13.55
CA LYS A 142 -26.60 10.34 12.71
C LYS A 142 -26.20 10.83 11.32
N GLU A 143 -26.97 11.75 10.75
CA GLU A 143 -26.76 12.29 9.40
C GLU A 143 -25.46 13.09 9.29
N LYS A 144 -24.90 13.56 10.42
CA LYS A 144 -23.63 14.32 10.47
C LYS A 144 -22.40 13.42 10.67
N ILE A 145 -22.59 12.11 10.83
CA ILE A 145 -21.52 11.15 11.07
C ILE A 145 -21.25 10.38 9.77
N GLY A 146 -20.05 10.56 9.21
CA GLY A 146 -19.63 9.84 8.02
C GLY A 146 -18.37 10.44 7.38
N GLY A 147 -18.13 10.12 6.12
CA GLY A 147 -16.92 10.40 5.35
C GLY A 147 -15.96 9.21 5.33
N MET A 148 -15.48 8.86 4.14
CA MET A 148 -14.65 7.66 3.84
C MET A 148 -13.24 8.02 3.34
N GLY A 149 -12.78 9.25 3.57
CA GLY A 149 -11.41 9.67 3.30
C GLY A 149 -10.40 9.25 4.38
N ALA A 150 -9.18 9.79 4.31
CA ALA A 150 -8.16 9.60 5.34
C ALA A 150 -8.67 10.11 6.70
N GLY A 151 -8.60 9.27 7.73
CA GLY A 151 -9.24 9.56 9.03
C GLY A 151 -10.77 9.38 9.01
N SER A 152 -11.28 8.44 8.22
CA SER A 152 -12.70 8.09 8.24
C SER A 152 -13.17 7.68 9.64
N VAL A 153 -14.35 8.18 10.05
CA VAL A 153 -15.02 7.76 11.30
C VAL A 153 -15.40 6.28 11.27
N TRP A 154 -15.57 5.70 10.08
CA TRP A 154 -15.89 4.28 9.91
C TRP A 154 -14.73 3.36 10.29
N LEU A 155 -13.51 3.90 10.37
CA LEU A 155 -12.32 3.19 10.83
C LEU A 155 -12.04 3.40 12.33
N THR A 156 -12.99 4.00 13.06
CA THR A 156 -12.89 4.15 14.52
C THR A 156 -12.89 2.80 15.21
N VAL A 157 -11.91 2.61 16.09
CA VAL A 157 -11.69 1.41 16.91
C VAL A 157 -11.63 1.77 18.40
N ASN A 158 -11.73 0.78 19.28
CA ASN A 158 -11.55 0.94 20.74
C ASN A 158 -10.07 1.17 21.12
N ASN A 159 -9.40 2.18 20.56
CA ASN A 159 -7.93 2.27 20.61
C ASN A 159 -7.36 3.44 21.43
N GLY A 160 -8.10 3.88 22.45
CA GLY A 160 -7.58 4.76 23.52
C GLY A 160 -6.73 5.94 23.03
N ARG A 161 -5.46 5.98 23.47
CA ARG A 161 -4.49 7.06 23.14
C ARG A 161 -4.07 7.09 21.67
N ASN A 162 -4.15 5.97 20.96
CA ASN A 162 -3.79 5.87 19.55
C ASN A 162 -5.05 5.89 18.67
N ALA A 163 -6.14 6.51 19.12
CA ALA A 163 -7.36 6.58 18.32
C ALA A 163 -7.13 7.37 17.03
N ASN A 164 -7.71 6.89 15.93
CA ASN A 164 -7.70 7.59 14.65
C ASN A 164 -8.70 8.77 14.61
N GLN A 165 -9.59 8.87 15.60
CA GLN A 165 -10.59 9.92 15.77
C GLN A 165 -10.59 10.40 17.22
N ASP A 166 -10.09 11.61 17.46
CA ASP A 166 -10.05 12.20 18.81
C ASP A 166 -11.44 12.39 19.42
N SER A 167 -12.43 12.75 18.61
CA SER A 167 -13.82 12.95 19.06
C SER A 167 -14.50 11.66 19.51
N LEU A 168 -14.06 10.51 18.99
CA LEU A 168 -14.57 9.19 19.32
C LEU A 168 -13.56 8.36 20.13
N ARG A 169 -12.52 9.00 20.67
CA ARG A 169 -11.56 8.32 21.53
C ARG A 169 -12.28 7.70 22.72
N ASN A 170 -11.88 6.48 23.08
CA ASN A 170 -12.51 5.68 24.15
C ASN A 170 -14.00 5.35 23.94
N ILE A 171 -14.51 5.43 22.70
CA ILE A 171 -15.82 4.86 22.38
C ILE A 171 -15.89 3.41 22.88
N LYS A 172 -17.07 2.97 23.31
CA LYS A 172 -17.31 1.59 23.74
C LYS A 172 -17.99 0.81 22.63
N LEU A 173 -17.20 0.13 21.80
CA LEU A 173 -17.71 -0.84 20.83
C LEU A 173 -17.74 -2.23 21.48
N PRO A 174 -18.92 -2.85 21.67
CA PRO A 174 -19.01 -4.17 22.29
C PRO A 174 -18.44 -5.26 21.38
N SER A 175 -18.13 -6.43 21.95
CA SER A 175 -17.77 -7.60 21.14
C SER A 175 -18.91 -7.97 20.19
N LEU A 176 -18.56 -8.34 18.96
CA LEU A 176 -19.48 -8.88 17.96
C LEU A 176 -19.43 -10.41 17.90
N ALA A 177 -18.61 -11.05 18.75
CA ALA A 177 -18.54 -12.49 18.85
C ALA A 177 -19.85 -13.06 19.42
N GLY A 178 -20.36 -14.14 18.82
CA GLY A 178 -21.60 -14.79 19.26
C GLY A 178 -22.87 -13.95 19.06
N ALA A 179 -22.80 -12.89 18.24
CA ALA A 179 -23.96 -12.07 17.92
C ALA A 179 -25.04 -12.83 17.12
N GLN A 180 -24.63 -13.86 16.38
CA GLN A 180 -25.48 -14.74 15.59
C GLN A 180 -25.18 -16.20 15.99
N PRO A 181 -26.19 -17.04 16.28
CA PRO A 181 -25.97 -18.44 16.61
C PRO A 181 -25.23 -19.21 15.51
N GLU A 182 -25.48 -18.90 14.23
CA GLU A 182 -24.80 -19.53 13.09
C GLU A 182 -23.29 -19.30 13.05
N PHE A 183 -22.77 -18.29 13.75
CA PHE A 183 -21.33 -17.99 13.75
C PHE A 183 -20.54 -18.83 14.75
N GLU A 184 -21.20 -19.75 15.48
CA GLU A 184 -20.54 -20.67 16.41
C GLU A 184 -19.69 -19.93 17.46
N GLY A 185 -20.18 -18.78 17.93
CA GLY A 185 -19.47 -17.93 18.89
C GLY A 185 -18.40 -17.02 18.29
N LYS A 186 -18.11 -17.10 16.99
CA LYS A 186 -17.20 -16.18 16.28
C LYS A 186 -17.89 -14.83 16.00
N ASN A 187 -17.11 -13.81 15.64
CA ASN A 187 -17.65 -12.62 14.98
C ASN A 187 -17.84 -12.90 13.48
N TRP A 188 -18.50 -11.99 12.75
CA TRP A 188 -18.86 -12.21 11.34
C TRP A 188 -17.64 -12.30 10.39
N VAL A 189 -16.53 -11.61 10.69
CA VAL A 189 -15.31 -11.66 9.86
C VAL A 189 -14.54 -12.95 10.12
N ASP A 190 -14.43 -13.36 11.38
CA ASP A 190 -13.85 -14.66 11.73
C ASP A 190 -14.69 -15.82 11.18
N TYR A 191 -16.02 -15.68 11.19
CA TYR A 191 -16.91 -16.65 10.58
C TYR A 191 -16.69 -16.74 9.06
N LEU A 192 -16.63 -15.59 8.36
CA LEU A 192 -16.30 -15.53 6.92
C LEU A 192 -15.09 -16.39 6.61
N TRP A 193 -13.97 -16.16 7.29
CA TRP A 193 -12.72 -16.88 7.04
C TRP A 193 -12.66 -18.29 7.63
N SER A 194 -13.66 -18.71 8.40
CA SER A 194 -13.78 -20.09 8.88
C SER A 194 -14.53 -21.01 7.93
N VAL A 195 -15.29 -20.44 6.98
CA VAL A 195 -16.03 -21.19 5.97
C VAL A 195 -15.09 -21.57 4.83
N SER A 196 -15.05 -22.85 4.47
CA SER A 196 -14.15 -23.33 3.41
C SER A 196 -14.64 -23.00 2.00
N ASP A 197 -15.96 -23.03 1.78
CA ASP A 197 -16.58 -22.74 0.50
C ASP A 197 -17.42 -21.46 0.59
N HIS A 198 -16.84 -20.34 0.14
CA HIS A 198 -17.52 -19.06 0.18
C HIS A 198 -18.69 -18.96 -0.82
N HIS A 199 -18.91 -19.93 -1.71
CA HIS A 199 -20.13 -19.95 -2.54
C HIS A 199 -21.39 -20.19 -1.70
N THR A 200 -21.27 -20.81 -0.53
CA THR A 200 -22.40 -21.05 0.37
C THR A 200 -22.82 -19.80 1.15
N LEU A 201 -22.00 -18.75 1.15
CA LEU A 201 -22.29 -17.49 1.79
C LEU A 201 -23.00 -16.57 0.80
N THR A 202 -24.32 -16.47 0.95
CA THR A 202 -25.19 -15.63 0.10
C THR A 202 -25.94 -14.62 0.96
N SER A 203 -26.21 -13.43 0.42
CA SER A 203 -27.14 -12.49 1.06
C SER A 203 -28.49 -13.14 1.33
N SER A 204 -29.12 -12.85 2.47
CA SER A 204 -30.47 -13.34 2.78
C SER A 204 -31.52 -12.69 1.87
N ASN A 205 -31.21 -11.53 1.30
CA ASN A 205 -32.04 -10.81 0.34
C ASN A 205 -31.39 -10.90 -1.06
N PRO A 206 -32.03 -11.56 -2.06
CA PRO A 206 -31.53 -11.64 -3.43
C PRO A 206 -31.38 -10.28 -4.12
N ASP A 207 -32.19 -9.29 -3.73
CA ASP A 207 -32.18 -7.94 -4.29
C ASP A 207 -31.34 -6.96 -3.45
N PHE A 208 -30.46 -7.49 -2.58
CA PHE A 208 -29.65 -6.66 -1.69
C PHE A 208 -28.72 -5.73 -2.47
N ASN A 209 -28.94 -4.42 -2.32
CA ASN A 209 -28.12 -3.40 -2.95
C ASN A 209 -27.13 -2.81 -1.94
N ILE A 210 -25.89 -3.30 -2.00
CA ILE A 210 -24.79 -2.88 -1.12
C ILE A 210 -24.65 -1.34 -1.09
N THR A 211 -24.70 -0.69 -2.24
CA THR A 211 -24.51 0.76 -2.35
C THR A 211 -25.63 1.53 -1.66
N ALA A 212 -26.87 1.07 -1.79
CA ALA A 212 -28.02 1.72 -1.13
C ALA A 212 -27.97 1.52 0.39
N GLU A 213 -27.66 0.30 0.85
CA GLU A 213 -27.65 -0.08 2.27
C GLU A 213 -26.47 0.50 3.05
N MET A 214 -25.36 0.79 2.36
CA MET A 214 -24.14 1.33 2.95
C MET A 214 -23.86 2.78 2.53
N TRP A 215 -24.86 3.48 1.98
CA TRP A 215 -24.71 4.86 1.51
C TRP A 215 -24.30 5.80 2.64
N ASP A 216 -23.25 6.59 2.40
CA ASP A 216 -22.77 7.59 3.34
C ASP A 216 -23.06 9.00 2.81
N PRO A 217 -24.02 9.75 3.39
CA PRO A 217 -24.36 11.09 2.92
C PRO A 217 -23.27 12.14 3.17
N GLN A 218 -22.31 11.86 4.07
CA GLN A 218 -21.18 12.76 4.35
C GLN A 218 -19.99 12.53 3.41
N GLU A 219 -19.98 11.43 2.64
CA GLU A 219 -18.94 11.18 1.64
C GLU A 219 -19.27 11.89 0.32
N LYS A 220 -18.43 12.89 0.01
CA LYS A 220 -18.61 13.79 -1.14
C LYS A 220 -18.08 13.21 -2.45
N MET A 221 -17.16 12.26 -2.39
CA MET A 221 -16.60 11.60 -3.56
C MET A 221 -17.35 10.31 -3.86
N LEU A 222 -18.23 10.37 -4.86
CA LEU A 222 -19.00 9.21 -5.34
C LEU A 222 -18.15 7.95 -5.54
N PRO A 223 -16.93 8.01 -6.10
CA PRO A 223 -16.11 6.80 -6.27
C PRO A 223 -15.66 6.13 -4.96
N ARG A 224 -15.79 6.79 -3.81
CA ARG A 224 -15.48 6.19 -2.50
C ARG A 224 -16.68 5.53 -1.83
N GLN A 225 -17.88 5.70 -2.38
CA GLN A 225 -19.07 5.02 -1.86
C GLN A 225 -18.89 3.50 -1.97
N ILE A 226 -19.27 2.78 -0.92
CA ILE A 226 -19.16 1.32 -0.89
C ILE A 226 -20.12 0.73 -1.91
N ASN A 227 -19.60 -0.18 -2.73
CA ASN A 227 -20.35 -0.94 -3.71
C ASN A 227 -19.75 -2.35 -3.82
N ALA A 228 -20.40 -3.24 -4.58
CA ALA A 228 -19.95 -4.63 -4.74
C ALA A 228 -18.49 -4.76 -5.22
N ALA A 229 -18.04 -3.89 -6.13
CA ALA A 229 -16.66 -3.91 -6.60
C ALA A 229 -15.68 -3.51 -5.49
N THR A 230 -16.01 -2.50 -4.69
CA THR A 230 -15.19 -2.07 -3.54
C THR A 230 -15.07 -3.17 -2.48
N VAL A 231 -16.17 -3.87 -2.19
CA VAL A 231 -16.18 -5.01 -1.26
C VAL A 231 -15.34 -6.17 -1.80
N SER A 232 -15.47 -6.48 -3.10
CA SER A 232 -14.64 -7.49 -3.77
C SER A 232 -13.15 -7.14 -3.73
N THR A 233 -12.77 -5.90 -4.03
CA THR A 233 -11.38 -5.45 -3.95
C THR A 233 -10.82 -5.60 -2.53
N TYR A 234 -11.58 -5.18 -1.51
CA TYR A 234 -11.18 -5.37 -0.11
C TYR A 234 -10.97 -6.85 0.23
N TYR A 235 -11.94 -7.69 -0.14
CA TYR A 235 -11.89 -9.13 0.11
C TYR A 235 -10.63 -9.76 -0.51
N ASN A 236 -10.32 -9.41 -1.75
CA ASN A 236 -9.17 -9.96 -2.47
C ASN A 236 -7.83 -9.54 -1.87
N HIS A 237 -7.70 -8.27 -1.45
CA HIS A 237 -6.50 -7.79 -0.74
C HIS A 237 -6.35 -8.44 0.64
N LEU A 238 -7.42 -8.57 1.42
CA LEU A 238 -7.37 -9.28 2.70
C LEU A 238 -7.00 -10.75 2.51
N ARG A 239 -7.53 -11.42 1.47
CA ARG A 239 -7.20 -12.82 1.17
C ARG A 239 -5.71 -13.03 0.88
N VAL A 240 -5.09 -12.18 0.06
CA VAL A 240 -3.65 -12.31 -0.22
C VAL A 240 -2.82 -11.99 1.02
N LEU A 241 -3.22 -11.01 1.83
CA LEU A 241 -2.53 -10.71 3.10
C LEU A 241 -2.58 -11.88 4.08
N ARG A 242 -3.72 -12.57 4.19
CA ARG A 242 -3.84 -13.81 4.97
C ARG A 242 -2.90 -14.90 4.43
N THR A 243 -2.90 -15.09 3.11
CA THR A 243 -1.99 -16.03 2.43
C THR A 243 -0.52 -15.74 2.76
N VAL A 244 -0.10 -14.48 2.71
CA VAL A 244 1.25 -14.07 3.09
C VAL A 244 1.52 -14.37 4.57
N SER A 245 0.60 -14.03 5.47
CA SER A 245 0.79 -14.23 6.90
C SER A 245 0.91 -15.71 7.29
N GLU A 246 0.25 -16.59 6.54
CA GLU A 246 0.22 -18.04 6.74
C GLU A 246 1.40 -18.76 6.04
N SER A 247 2.01 -18.14 5.02
CA SER A 247 3.10 -18.74 4.23
C SER A 247 4.42 -18.93 4.99
N GLY A 248 4.66 -18.15 6.06
CA GLY A 248 5.94 -18.12 6.77
C GLY A 248 7.05 -17.33 6.06
N GLU A 249 6.77 -16.71 4.91
CA GLU A 249 7.71 -15.89 4.15
C GLU A 249 8.16 -14.64 4.93
N ALA A 250 9.42 -14.23 4.73
CA ALA A 250 9.97 -13.05 5.38
C ALA A 250 9.33 -11.74 4.88
N SER A 251 9.00 -11.69 3.58
CA SER A 251 8.33 -10.58 2.92
C SER A 251 7.69 -11.02 1.61
N ALA A 252 6.73 -10.26 1.11
CA ALA A 252 6.12 -10.47 -0.19
C ALA A 252 5.88 -9.15 -0.92
N LEU A 253 5.95 -9.20 -2.26
CA LEU A 253 5.45 -8.14 -3.13
C LEU A 253 4.05 -8.53 -3.64
N ILE A 254 3.08 -7.66 -3.41
CA ILE A 254 1.70 -7.83 -3.86
C ILE A 254 1.44 -6.83 -5.00
N LEU A 255 0.94 -7.36 -6.11
CA LEU A 255 0.62 -6.62 -7.33
C LEU A 255 -0.86 -6.79 -7.70
N GLU A 256 -1.45 -5.76 -8.29
CA GLU A 256 -2.66 -5.91 -9.11
C GLU A 256 -2.28 -6.32 -10.54
N ASP A 257 -3.23 -6.77 -11.35
CA ASP A 257 -2.99 -7.30 -12.70
C ASP A 257 -2.99 -6.25 -13.82
N ASP A 258 -3.07 -4.98 -13.43
CA ASP A 258 -3.03 -3.83 -14.32
C ASP A 258 -1.84 -2.92 -14.03
N VAL A 259 -0.69 -3.48 -13.65
CA VAL A 259 0.54 -2.70 -13.41
C VAL A 259 1.56 -2.78 -14.54
N ASP A 260 2.39 -1.75 -14.60
CA ASP A 260 3.66 -1.70 -15.32
C ASP A 260 4.76 -1.26 -14.33
N MET A 261 6.01 -1.56 -14.66
CA MET A 261 7.13 -1.44 -13.73
C MET A 261 8.35 -0.83 -14.41
N GLU A 262 9.27 -0.29 -13.61
CA GLU A 262 10.61 0.07 -14.10
C GLU A 262 11.36 -1.17 -14.58
N TRP A 263 12.08 -1.06 -15.69
CA TRP A 263 12.89 -2.15 -16.24
C TRP A 263 13.96 -2.63 -15.25
N ASP A 264 14.58 -1.69 -14.54
CA ASP A 264 15.59 -1.93 -13.51
C ASP A 264 14.99 -2.02 -12.09
N LEU A 265 13.73 -2.50 -11.99
CA LEU A 265 12.99 -2.62 -10.73
C LEU A 265 13.80 -3.28 -9.62
N GLU A 266 14.49 -4.38 -9.91
CA GLU A 266 15.30 -5.09 -8.91
C GLU A 266 16.38 -4.19 -8.32
N ARG A 267 17.15 -3.51 -9.18
CA ARG A 267 18.23 -2.62 -8.74
C ARG A 267 17.71 -1.49 -7.87
N ARG A 268 16.59 -0.88 -8.27
CA ARG A 268 15.94 0.19 -7.49
C ARG A 268 15.46 -0.32 -6.14
N TRP A 269 14.75 -1.45 -6.13
CA TRP A 269 14.26 -2.07 -4.91
C TRP A 269 15.41 -2.42 -3.97
N ARG A 270 16.46 -3.11 -4.44
CA ARG A 270 17.62 -3.47 -3.62
C ARG A 270 18.39 -2.27 -3.08
N SER A 271 18.41 -1.15 -3.79
CA SER A 271 18.98 0.10 -3.28
C SER A 271 18.15 0.65 -2.12
N ILE A 272 16.83 0.62 -2.23
CA ILE A 272 15.89 1.12 -1.23
C ILE A 272 15.82 0.20 -0.01
N GLU A 273 15.66 -1.10 -0.22
CA GLU A 273 15.45 -2.13 0.80
C GLU A 273 16.52 -2.10 1.90
N ARG A 274 17.79 -1.87 1.52
CA ARG A 274 18.93 -1.80 2.46
C ARG A 274 18.85 -0.65 3.46
N HIS A 275 17.99 0.34 3.24
CA HIS A 275 17.78 1.49 4.13
C HIS A 275 16.53 1.34 5.00
N LEU A 276 15.73 0.29 4.80
CA LEU A 276 14.57 0.02 5.65
C LEU A 276 15.03 -0.43 7.05
N PRO A 277 14.35 0.00 8.12
CA PRO A 277 14.62 -0.53 9.45
C PRO A 277 14.15 -1.98 9.54
N SER A 278 14.72 -2.78 10.44
CA SER A 278 14.37 -4.21 10.56
C SER A 278 12.91 -4.50 10.92
N ASP A 279 12.17 -3.50 11.41
CA ASP A 279 10.78 -3.58 11.85
C ASP A 279 9.78 -2.93 10.88
N TRP A 280 10.16 -2.75 9.61
CA TRP A 280 9.25 -2.22 8.58
C TRP A 280 8.03 -3.16 8.39
N ASP A 281 6.84 -2.57 8.22
CA ASP A 281 5.60 -3.33 8.01
C ASP A 281 5.21 -3.36 6.52
N THR A 282 5.17 -2.19 5.89
CA THR A 282 4.74 -2.03 4.49
C THR A 282 5.66 -1.07 3.73
N VAL A 283 5.85 -1.32 2.44
CA VAL A 283 6.49 -0.38 1.51
C VAL A 283 5.66 -0.24 0.24
N PHE A 284 5.19 0.97 -0.07
CA PHE A 284 4.45 1.24 -1.30
C PHE A 284 5.43 1.56 -2.44
N LEU A 285 5.66 0.58 -3.33
CA LEU A 285 6.48 0.74 -4.54
C LEU A 285 5.69 1.43 -5.66
N GLY A 286 4.38 1.25 -5.63
CA GLY A 286 3.38 1.91 -6.45
C GLY A 286 2.21 2.35 -5.57
N HIS A 287 1.93 3.65 -5.59
CA HIS A 287 0.79 4.26 -4.91
C HIS A 287 0.30 5.45 -5.74
N CYS A 288 -0.96 5.78 -5.57
CA CYS A 288 -1.51 7.05 -6.05
C CYS A 288 -1.64 7.99 -4.86
N TRP A 289 -1.75 9.28 -5.15
CA TRP A 289 -2.32 10.29 -4.24
C TRP A 289 -1.67 10.27 -2.85
N GLY A 290 -0.73 11.17 -2.60
CA GLY A 290 -0.10 11.23 -1.30
C GLY A 290 0.82 12.44 -1.15
N HIS A 291 1.24 12.68 0.09
CA HIS A 291 2.09 13.81 0.47
C HIS A 291 3.56 13.40 0.64
N GLU A 292 3.96 12.25 0.12
CA GLU A 292 5.27 11.63 0.30
C GLU A 292 6.39 12.47 -0.31
N LEU A 293 6.16 13.07 -1.50
CA LEU A 293 7.10 13.99 -2.16
C LEU A 293 7.51 15.18 -1.29
N ILE A 294 6.64 15.61 -0.38
CA ILE A 294 6.89 16.75 0.51
C ILE A 294 7.35 16.30 1.90
N GLN A 295 7.50 15.00 2.14
CA GLN A 295 8.10 14.47 3.36
C GLN A 295 9.62 14.35 3.24
N PRO A 296 10.36 14.45 4.36
CA PRO A 296 11.78 14.16 4.37
C PRO A 296 12.11 12.77 3.82
N GLN A 297 13.21 12.68 3.10
CA GLN A 297 13.80 11.40 2.67
C GLN A 297 14.29 10.62 3.89
N PHE A 298 14.18 9.30 3.84
CA PHE A 298 14.58 8.38 4.90
C PHE A 298 15.74 7.51 4.42
N GLY A 299 16.97 7.95 4.69
CA GLY A 299 18.21 7.19 4.38
C GLY A 299 18.53 6.99 2.89
N HIS A 300 17.55 7.12 2.00
CA HIS A 300 17.65 6.95 0.56
C HIS A 300 16.86 8.05 -0.15
N PRO A 301 17.35 8.61 -1.28
CA PRO A 301 16.72 9.77 -1.94
C PRO A 301 15.29 9.53 -2.44
N ASN A 302 14.89 8.27 -2.62
CA ASN A 302 13.56 7.88 -3.07
C ASN A 302 12.70 7.22 -1.98
N LEU A 303 13.16 7.13 -0.74
CA LEU A 303 12.44 6.47 0.33
C LEU A 303 11.90 7.51 1.30
N HIS A 304 10.61 7.41 1.63
CA HIS A 304 9.95 8.31 2.57
C HIS A 304 9.17 7.49 3.59
N LYS A 305 9.00 8.02 4.81
CA LYS A 305 7.97 7.50 5.72
C LYS A 305 6.60 7.79 5.10
N SER A 306 5.74 6.77 5.04
CA SER A 306 4.40 6.93 4.49
C SER A 306 3.59 7.87 5.37
N THR A 307 2.75 8.68 4.72
CA THR A 307 1.78 9.53 5.41
C THR A 307 0.37 9.10 5.09
N GLU A 308 -0.01 9.21 3.82
CA GLU A 308 -1.36 8.91 3.35
C GLU A 308 -1.32 8.29 1.95
N PRO A 309 -0.52 7.23 1.69
CA PRO A 309 -0.51 6.59 0.38
C PRO A 309 -1.87 5.95 0.11
N LEU A 310 -2.35 6.07 -1.12
CA LEU A 310 -3.57 5.44 -1.62
C LEU A 310 -3.24 4.54 -2.83
N CYS A 311 -4.24 3.80 -3.31
CA CYS A 311 -4.05 2.67 -4.23
C CYS A 311 -3.19 1.53 -3.65
N LEU A 312 -3.51 0.29 -4.00
CA LEU A 312 -2.80 -0.91 -3.57
C LEU A 312 -2.25 -1.71 -4.76
N HIS A 313 -1.97 -1.04 -5.87
CA HIS A 313 -1.58 -1.71 -7.12
C HIS A 313 -0.18 -2.34 -7.06
N GLY A 314 0.72 -1.85 -6.21
CA GLY A 314 2.04 -2.45 -6.03
C GLY A 314 2.69 -2.12 -4.68
N TYR A 315 2.61 -3.03 -3.72
CA TYR A 315 3.18 -2.82 -2.39
C TYR A 315 3.87 -4.06 -1.84
N ALA A 316 4.94 -3.85 -1.09
CA ALA A 316 5.62 -4.87 -0.32
C ALA A 316 5.09 -4.90 1.11
N VAL A 317 5.09 -6.09 1.69
CA VAL A 317 4.70 -6.33 3.08
C VAL A 317 5.68 -7.30 3.74
N SER A 318 6.08 -7.03 4.98
CA SER A 318 6.93 -7.93 5.75
C SER A 318 6.09 -9.02 6.45
N SER A 319 6.72 -10.06 6.99
CA SER A 319 6.02 -11.07 7.79
C SER A 319 5.27 -10.44 8.98
N LEU A 320 5.91 -9.46 9.66
CA LEU A 320 5.29 -8.71 10.75
C LEU A 320 4.14 -7.82 10.24
N GLY A 321 4.39 -7.10 9.15
CA GLY A 321 3.39 -6.23 8.53
C GLY A 321 2.16 -7.00 8.06
N SER A 322 2.33 -8.20 7.52
CA SER A 322 1.21 -9.02 7.03
C SER A 322 0.28 -9.42 8.18
N LYS A 323 0.82 -9.83 9.34
CA LYS A 323 0.04 -10.15 10.54
C LYS A 323 -0.70 -8.93 11.08
N LYS A 324 -0.02 -7.79 11.19
CA LYS A 324 -0.65 -6.52 11.64
C LYS A 324 -1.75 -6.07 10.69
N LEU A 325 -1.53 -6.14 9.37
CA LEU A 325 -2.54 -5.77 8.39
C LEU A 325 -3.73 -6.74 8.43
N VAL A 326 -3.52 -8.04 8.56
CA VAL A 326 -4.61 -9.01 8.73
C VAL A 326 -5.43 -8.70 9.96
N GLU A 327 -4.80 -8.39 11.10
CA GLU A 327 -5.49 -7.97 12.33
C GLU A 327 -6.32 -6.70 12.11
N LEU A 328 -5.71 -5.65 11.54
CA LEU A 328 -6.35 -4.35 11.32
C LEU A 328 -7.51 -4.43 10.30
N TYR A 329 -7.33 -5.17 9.20
CA TYR A 329 -8.36 -5.37 8.19
C TYR A 329 -9.45 -6.37 8.63
N SER A 330 -9.19 -7.22 9.63
CA SER A 330 -10.16 -8.21 10.12
C SER A 330 -10.97 -7.72 11.34
N ASP A 331 -10.71 -6.52 11.85
CA ASP A 331 -11.51 -5.97 12.96
C ASP A 331 -12.99 -5.89 12.55
N PRO A 332 -13.91 -6.55 13.28
CA PRO A 332 -15.29 -6.71 12.83
C PRO A 332 -16.11 -5.43 12.86
N TRP A 333 -15.60 -4.34 13.46
CA TRP A 333 -16.23 -3.03 13.45
C TRP A 333 -15.74 -2.12 12.32
N THR A 334 -14.58 -2.41 11.72
CA THR A 334 -14.00 -1.58 10.64
C THR A 334 -13.92 -2.33 9.31
N SER A 335 -13.97 -3.65 9.32
CA SER A 335 -13.86 -4.47 8.12
C SER A 335 -14.95 -4.12 7.11
N PHE A 336 -14.55 -3.89 5.85
CA PHE A 336 -15.41 -3.53 4.72
C PHE A 336 -16.23 -2.23 4.87
N GLN A 337 -15.91 -1.37 5.85
CA GLN A 337 -16.65 -0.12 6.06
C GLN A 337 -16.16 1.05 5.18
N THR A 338 -14.94 0.96 4.66
CA THR A 338 -14.35 1.92 3.70
C THR A 338 -13.67 1.14 2.57
N PRO A 339 -13.34 1.79 1.43
CA PRO A 339 -12.42 1.22 0.47
C PRO A 339 -11.11 0.77 1.13
N VAL A 340 -10.51 -0.31 0.62
CA VAL A 340 -9.37 -0.99 1.26
C VAL A 340 -8.10 -0.13 1.33
N ASP A 341 -7.89 0.71 0.33
CA ASP A 341 -6.76 1.64 0.25
C ASP A 341 -6.92 2.81 1.22
N THR A 342 -8.14 3.30 1.45
CA THR A 342 -8.39 4.37 2.43
C THR A 342 -8.21 3.94 3.88
N CYS A 343 -8.12 2.63 4.14
CA CYS A 343 -7.74 2.11 5.45
C CYS A 343 -6.28 2.41 5.80
N ILE A 344 -5.37 2.37 4.83
CA ILE A 344 -3.92 2.48 5.05
C ILE A 344 -3.52 3.77 5.79
N PRO A 345 -3.95 4.98 5.37
CA PRO A 345 -3.64 6.20 6.12
C PRO A 345 -4.05 6.15 7.59
N THR A 346 -5.16 5.47 7.88
CA THR A 346 -5.61 5.27 9.26
C THR A 346 -4.71 4.28 9.98
N PHE A 347 -4.37 3.16 9.36
CA PHE A 347 -3.48 2.15 9.96
C PHE A 347 -2.09 2.72 10.28
N ILE A 348 -1.56 3.61 9.45
CA ILE A 348 -0.32 4.36 9.73
C ILE A 348 -0.46 5.18 11.02
N LYS A 349 -1.57 5.92 11.18
CA LYS A 349 -1.87 6.68 12.43
C LYS A 349 -2.01 5.76 13.65
N LEU A 350 -2.52 4.55 13.45
CA LEU A 350 -2.66 3.53 14.48
C LEU A 350 -1.33 2.81 14.81
N GLY A 351 -0.24 3.08 14.08
CA GLY A 351 1.09 2.56 14.37
C GLY A 351 1.69 1.62 13.32
N LEU A 352 1.09 1.50 12.11
CA LEU A 352 1.68 0.75 11.00
C LEU A 352 2.98 1.43 10.52
N ASN A 353 4.11 0.73 10.64
CA ASN A 353 5.43 1.25 10.27
C ASN A 353 5.63 1.18 8.76
N SER A 354 5.06 2.16 8.06
CA SER A 354 4.97 2.17 6.60
C SER A 354 5.95 3.14 5.94
N PHE A 355 6.40 2.75 4.74
CA PHE A 355 7.24 3.55 3.87
C PHE A 355 6.68 3.63 2.45
N SER A 356 7.08 4.65 1.71
CA SER A 356 6.67 4.85 0.33
C SER A 356 7.87 5.20 -0.53
N VAL A 357 7.88 4.67 -1.75
CA VAL A 357 8.88 4.98 -2.77
C VAL A 357 8.37 6.13 -3.63
N GLU A 358 9.23 7.13 -3.86
CA GLU A 358 8.91 8.27 -4.72
C GLU A 358 10.14 8.75 -5.53
N PRO A 359 10.03 8.91 -6.87
CA PRO A 359 8.86 8.57 -7.68
C PRO A 359 8.57 7.06 -7.65
N THR A 360 7.30 6.70 -7.87
CA THR A 360 6.84 5.31 -7.88
C THR A 360 7.56 4.50 -8.96
N ILE A 361 7.94 3.27 -8.62
CA ILE A 361 8.65 2.34 -9.52
C ILE A 361 7.73 1.23 -10.07
N ILE A 362 6.46 1.27 -9.66
CA ILE A 362 5.35 0.46 -10.16
C ILE A 362 4.14 1.38 -10.36
N ASN A 363 3.56 1.40 -11.56
CA ASN A 363 2.45 2.29 -11.91
C ASN A 363 1.29 1.50 -12.50
N GLN A 364 0.06 1.95 -12.25
CA GLN A 364 -1.12 1.41 -12.93
C GLN A 364 -1.03 1.68 -14.44
N SER A 365 -1.11 0.62 -15.22
CA SER A 365 -1.32 0.63 -16.65
C SER A 365 -2.76 1.05 -16.96
N LYS A 366 -2.91 2.21 -17.60
CA LYS A 366 -4.21 2.69 -18.11
C LYS A 366 -4.52 2.19 -19.53
N VAL A 367 -3.93 1.05 -19.93
CA VAL A 367 -4.16 0.49 -21.27
C VAL A 367 -5.53 -0.16 -21.37
N LEU A 368 -5.87 -1.00 -20.38
CA LEU A 368 -7.13 -1.73 -20.28
C LEU A 368 -8.14 -1.02 -19.38
N GLU A 369 -9.44 -1.31 -19.54
CA GLU A 369 -10.51 -0.77 -18.69
C GLU A 369 -10.49 -1.37 -17.29
N SER A 370 -10.96 -0.60 -16.30
CA SER A 370 -11.08 -0.98 -14.89
C SER A 370 -12.34 -1.83 -14.67
N ASP A 371 -12.21 -2.89 -13.87
CA ASP A 371 -13.36 -3.69 -13.43
C ASP A 371 -14.11 -3.07 -12.24
N ILE A 372 -13.51 -2.04 -11.61
CA ILE A 372 -14.01 -1.37 -10.40
C ILE A 372 -14.78 -0.10 -10.74
N GLN A 373 -14.24 0.73 -11.63
CA GLN A 373 -14.85 2.00 -12.05
C GLN A 373 -15.17 1.97 -13.54
N SER A 374 -16.25 2.63 -13.97
CA SER A 374 -16.54 2.78 -15.40
C SER A 374 -15.37 3.49 -16.11
N GLY A 375 -14.87 2.89 -17.20
CA GLY A 375 -13.72 3.41 -17.94
C GLY A 375 -12.37 3.00 -17.32
N LYS A 376 -11.37 3.89 -17.35
CA LYS A 376 -9.98 3.59 -16.93
C LYS A 376 -9.65 4.08 -15.49
N GLY A 377 -10.65 4.56 -14.76
CA GLY A 377 -10.45 5.29 -13.50
C GLY A 377 -9.82 6.68 -13.74
N SER A 378 -9.05 7.18 -12.76
CA SER A 378 -8.27 8.43 -12.91
C SER A 378 -7.32 8.37 -14.12
N ASN A 379 -7.17 9.50 -14.81
CA ASN A 379 -6.25 9.66 -15.93
C ASN A 379 -4.79 9.74 -15.48
N TRP A 380 -4.55 9.92 -14.18
CA TRP A 380 -3.21 9.94 -13.62
C TRP A 380 -2.52 8.60 -13.88
N LYS A 381 -1.36 8.71 -14.53
CA LYS A 381 -0.40 7.64 -14.72
C LYS A 381 0.92 8.17 -14.17
N GLY A 382 1.46 7.51 -13.15
CA GLY A 382 2.81 7.81 -12.69
C GLY A 382 3.81 7.72 -13.85
N LEU A 383 4.94 8.41 -13.73
CA LEU A 383 6.00 8.35 -14.73
C LEU A 383 6.91 7.17 -14.41
N LEU A 384 7.00 6.20 -15.34
CA LEU A 384 8.10 5.24 -15.37
C LEU A 384 9.16 5.79 -16.32
N VAL A 385 10.40 5.85 -15.86
CA VAL A 385 11.54 6.30 -16.68
C VAL A 385 11.83 5.28 -17.77
N ASP A 386 11.71 3.99 -17.45
CA ASP A 386 12.02 2.90 -18.35
C ASP A 386 10.98 1.78 -18.25
N SER A 387 9.82 1.97 -18.88
CA SER A 387 8.68 1.05 -18.81
C SER A 387 8.97 -0.32 -19.44
N VAL A 388 8.70 -1.40 -18.70
CA VAL A 388 8.78 -2.78 -19.21
C VAL A 388 7.79 -2.99 -20.35
N ALA A 389 6.54 -2.54 -20.19
CA ALA A 389 5.53 -2.69 -21.24
C ALA A 389 5.93 -1.98 -22.55
N GLN A 390 6.51 -0.79 -22.48
CA GLN A 390 7.02 -0.07 -23.65
C GLN A 390 8.16 -0.83 -24.34
N ARG A 391 9.08 -1.43 -23.57
CA ARG A 391 10.18 -2.25 -24.12
C ARG A 391 9.67 -3.48 -24.84
N ILE A 392 8.69 -4.19 -24.27
CA ILE A 392 8.06 -5.34 -24.90
C ILE A 392 7.45 -4.93 -26.24
N LEU A 393 6.63 -3.88 -26.26
CA LEU A 393 6.00 -3.39 -27.49
C LEU A 393 7.03 -3.02 -28.56
N LYS A 394 8.11 -2.33 -28.17
CA LYS A 394 9.20 -1.98 -29.08
C LYS A 394 9.91 -3.21 -29.64
N SER A 395 10.13 -4.24 -28.82
CA SER A 395 10.73 -5.51 -29.26
C SER A 395 9.85 -6.28 -30.24
N GLU A 396 8.53 -6.11 -30.14
CA GLU A 396 7.53 -6.66 -31.07
C GLU A 396 7.37 -5.81 -32.35
N GLY A 397 8.19 -4.76 -32.52
CA GLY A 397 8.11 -3.85 -33.67
C GLY A 397 6.89 -2.91 -33.64
N LYS A 398 6.20 -2.80 -32.51
CA LYS A 398 5.05 -1.91 -32.31
C LYS A 398 5.53 -0.55 -31.81
N THR A 399 5.00 0.52 -32.39
CA THR A 399 5.19 1.89 -31.90
C THR A 399 4.03 2.28 -30.98
N MET A 400 4.37 2.79 -29.80
CA MET A 400 3.42 3.54 -28.98
C MET A 400 3.34 4.95 -29.54
N ASN A 401 2.14 5.43 -29.86
CA ASN A 401 1.95 6.86 -30.06
C ASN A 401 2.15 7.54 -28.70
N GLU A 402 3.33 8.07 -28.46
CA GLU A 402 3.63 8.97 -27.34
C GLU A 402 2.97 10.34 -27.59
N SER A 403 1.64 10.39 -27.62
CA SER A 403 1.04 11.57 -27.02
C SER A 403 1.21 11.36 -25.51
N LEU A 404 2.23 11.98 -24.92
CA LEU A 404 2.09 12.50 -23.56
C LEU A 404 0.72 13.15 -23.57
N ASN A 405 -0.31 12.51 -23.00
CA ASN A 405 -1.63 13.09 -22.96
C ASN A 405 -1.48 14.35 -22.12
N GLN A 406 -1.25 15.50 -22.78
CA GLN A 406 -1.34 16.85 -22.24
C GLN A 406 -2.80 17.19 -21.88
N ASN A 407 -3.58 16.18 -21.49
CA ASN A 407 -4.96 16.35 -21.05
C ASN A 407 -5.04 16.70 -19.55
N ASP A 408 -3.92 16.75 -18.83
CA ASP A 408 -3.79 17.72 -17.73
C ASP A 408 -3.68 19.12 -18.35
N SER A 409 -4.78 19.59 -18.93
CA SER A 409 -4.88 21.00 -19.27
C SER A 409 -4.70 21.79 -17.97
N LYS A 410 -4.00 22.94 -18.02
CA LYS A 410 -3.91 23.85 -16.87
C LYS A 410 -5.29 24.23 -16.28
N SER A 411 -6.37 23.99 -17.02
CA SER A 411 -7.76 24.25 -16.63
C SER A 411 -8.47 23.09 -15.90
N ASN A 412 -7.97 21.85 -15.91
CA ASN A 412 -8.60 20.72 -15.23
C ASN A 412 -7.59 19.64 -14.77
N PRO A 413 -6.73 19.96 -13.78
CA PRO A 413 -5.71 19.02 -13.29
C PRO A 413 -6.34 17.78 -12.64
N ASP A 414 -5.79 16.60 -12.90
CA ASP A 414 -6.26 15.35 -12.30
C ASP A 414 -6.35 15.44 -10.76
N PRO A 415 -7.39 14.86 -10.13
CA PRO A 415 -7.55 14.86 -8.67
C PRO A 415 -6.31 14.36 -7.90
N ALA A 416 -5.55 13.42 -8.47
CA ALA A 416 -4.26 12.96 -7.97
C ALA A 416 -3.25 14.09 -7.85
N THR A 417 -3.10 14.84 -8.94
CA THR A 417 -2.16 15.96 -9.08
C THR A 417 -2.55 17.06 -8.11
N LEU A 418 -3.84 17.41 -8.04
CA LEU A 418 -4.34 18.35 -7.05
C LEU A 418 -4.05 17.89 -5.62
N PHE A 419 -4.35 16.64 -5.27
CA PHE A 419 -4.13 16.14 -3.92
C PHE A 419 -2.64 16.19 -3.53
N ARG A 420 -1.74 15.73 -4.43
CA ARG A 420 -0.28 15.74 -4.21
C ARG A 420 0.28 17.15 -3.92
N TYR A 421 -0.24 18.20 -4.56
CA TYR A 421 0.36 19.55 -4.49
C TYR A 421 -0.44 20.60 -3.69
N LYS A 422 -1.73 20.38 -3.40
CA LYS A 422 -2.63 21.42 -2.85
C LYS A 422 -2.38 21.76 -1.38
N SER A 423 -1.77 20.87 -0.60
CA SER A 423 -1.36 21.20 0.78
C SER A 423 -0.21 22.22 0.83
N VAL A 424 0.64 22.27 -0.21
CA VAL A 424 1.77 23.21 -0.31
C VAL A 424 1.28 24.64 -0.55
N PHE A 425 0.32 24.83 -1.46
CA PHE A 425 -0.16 26.19 -1.80
C PHE A 425 -0.96 26.86 -0.68
N THR A 426 -1.74 26.08 0.08
CA THR A 426 -2.58 26.65 1.15
C THR A 426 -1.76 27.06 2.36
N LYS A 427 -0.63 26.39 2.62
CA LYS A 427 0.31 26.74 3.69
C LYS A 427 1.25 27.86 3.28
N ALA A 428 1.81 27.82 2.07
CA ALA A 428 2.66 28.88 1.52
C ALA A 428 1.91 30.23 1.39
N LEU A 429 0.62 30.23 1.02
CA LEU A 429 -0.17 31.47 0.99
C LEU A 429 -0.46 32.05 2.38
N LYS A 430 -0.67 31.20 3.39
CA LYS A 430 -0.84 31.64 4.78
C LYS A 430 0.47 32.16 5.38
N ASP A 431 1.59 31.50 5.11
CA ASP A 431 2.90 31.90 5.62
C ASP A 431 3.39 33.20 4.95
N VAL A 432 3.05 33.45 3.68
CA VAL A 432 3.35 34.72 2.97
C VAL A 432 2.43 35.87 3.40
N GLN A 433 1.18 35.57 3.82
CA GLN A 433 0.29 36.60 4.41
C GLN A 433 0.69 36.96 5.84
N CYS A 434 1.28 36.04 6.61
CA CYS A 434 1.68 36.31 7.99
C CYS A 434 2.99 37.11 8.10
N THR A 435 3.78 37.23 7.03
CA THR A 435 5.03 38.01 6.99
C THR A 435 4.89 39.42 6.39
N LYS A 436 3.66 39.88 6.12
CA LYS A 436 3.41 41.24 5.61
C LYS A 436 2.90 42.25 6.65
N ASP A 437 2.66 41.80 7.88
CA ASP A 437 2.22 42.67 8.99
C ASP A 437 3.21 42.65 10.18
N VAL A 438 4.49 42.96 9.92
CA VAL A 438 5.46 43.44 10.92
C VAL A 438 6.26 44.60 10.36
#